data_AF-A0A7X5WVU2-F1
#
_entry.id   AF-A0A7X5WVU2-F1
#
_cell.length_a   1.000
_cell.length_b   1.000
_cell.length_c   1.000
_cell.angle_alpha   90.00
_cell.angle_beta   90.00
_cell.angle_gamma   90.00
#
_symmetry.space_group_name_H-M   'P 1'
#
loop_
_entity.id
_entity.type
_entity.pdbx_description
1 polymer ?
#
loop_
_entity_poly.entity_id
_entity_poly.type
_entity_poly.pdbx_seq_one_letter_code
_entity_poly.pdbx_strand_id
1 'polypeptide(L)'
;RDIERWTEDERYLYYTYSAPDRWERGLKRLDLASGEIQEILVDDNVYDDWRVSADGGTIVYTMSDGDRPQDVWVTGADHSAPTRLTELNPQLADVALARTELVEYLDVDGNTLYGILYYPVDYEASRTYPLVVEIYEEFFDNGYNENMNLITAQGWFGLRPSVRFEEGYPGEAWLKAVPNAVNELIERGLVDPDRVGVYGQSYGGYATNLLITQTDRFAAAANVSGKVNI
;
A
#
# COMPACT_ATOMS: atom_id res chain seq x y z
N ARG A 1 -2.05 2.54 -15.59
CA ARG A 1 -1.81 1.47 -16.59
C ARG A 1 -0.72 2.00 -17.47
N ASP A 2 0.42 1.34 -17.44
CA ASP A 2 1.60 1.75 -18.18
C ASP A 2 1.94 0.67 -19.19
N ILE A 3 2.42 1.08 -20.37
CA ILE A 3 2.84 0.17 -21.42
C ILE A 3 4.26 -0.28 -21.10
N GLU A 4 4.45 -1.57 -20.90
CA GLU A 4 5.75 -2.16 -20.60
C GLU A 4 6.51 -2.54 -21.88
N ARG A 5 5.79 -3.12 -22.85
CA ARG A 5 6.42 -3.60 -24.08
C ARG A 5 5.43 -3.78 -25.22
N TRP A 6 5.90 -3.44 -26.41
CA TRP A 6 5.36 -3.92 -27.68
C TRP A 6 6.33 -4.96 -28.25
N THR A 7 5.85 -6.15 -28.63
CA THR A 7 6.71 -7.17 -29.24
C THR A 7 7.16 -6.74 -30.64
N GLU A 8 8.33 -7.22 -31.08
CA GLU A 8 8.91 -6.82 -32.37
C GLU A 8 8.07 -7.26 -33.59
N ASP A 9 7.29 -8.33 -33.43
CA ASP A 9 6.33 -8.79 -34.44
C ASP A 9 5.02 -7.98 -34.44
N GLU A 10 4.94 -6.93 -33.62
CA GLU A 10 3.79 -6.04 -33.42
C GLU A 10 2.51 -6.77 -32.99
N ARG A 11 2.61 -8.03 -32.56
CA ARG A 11 1.45 -8.85 -32.23
C ARG A 11 0.93 -8.59 -30.82
N TYR A 12 1.81 -8.36 -29.85
CA TYR A 12 1.45 -8.30 -28.44
C TYR A 12 1.85 -6.98 -27.79
N LEU A 13 0.94 -6.45 -26.96
CA LEU A 13 1.17 -5.30 -26.08
C LEU A 13 1.06 -5.75 -24.62
N TYR A 14 2.14 -5.61 -23.87
CA TYR A 14 2.20 -5.84 -22.43
C TYR A 14 1.98 -4.54 -21.67
N TYR A 15 1.12 -4.56 -20.66
CA TYR A 15 0.79 -3.39 -19.86
C TYR A 15 0.45 -3.76 -18.42
N THR A 16 0.71 -2.83 -17.50
CA THR A 16 0.41 -3.01 -16.08
C THR A 16 -1.08 -2.81 -15.78
N TYR A 17 -1.56 -3.59 -14.82
CA TYR A 17 -2.90 -3.52 -14.28
C TYR A 17 -2.83 -3.33 -12.76
N SER A 18 -3.71 -2.49 -12.23
CA SER A 18 -4.00 -2.38 -10.80
C SER A 18 -5.50 -2.17 -10.66
N ALA A 19 -6.13 -2.95 -9.79
CA ALA A 19 -7.50 -2.76 -9.38
C ALA A 19 -7.61 -1.52 -8.47
N PRO A 20 -8.71 -0.76 -8.57
CA PRO A 20 -8.90 0.46 -7.77
C PRO A 20 -9.41 0.21 -6.35
N ASP A 21 -9.88 -1.02 -6.06
CA ASP A 21 -10.69 -1.35 -4.88
C ASP A 21 -10.26 -2.63 -4.15
N ARG A 22 -9.26 -3.35 -4.68
CA ARG A 22 -8.65 -4.52 -4.04
C ARG A 22 -7.18 -4.64 -4.38
N TRP A 23 -6.43 -5.40 -3.59
CA TRP A 23 -5.07 -5.82 -3.93
C TRP A 23 -5.10 -6.84 -5.06
N GLU A 24 -5.25 -6.35 -6.28
CA GLU A 24 -5.14 -7.13 -7.49
C GLU A 24 -4.38 -6.30 -8.52
N ARG A 25 -3.20 -6.76 -8.90
CA ARG A 25 -2.31 -6.02 -9.80
C ARG A 25 -1.37 -6.96 -10.54
N GLY A 26 -0.68 -6.42 -11.53
CA GLY A 26 0.41 -7.10 -12.22
C GLY A 26 0.40 -6.82 -13.72
N LEU A 27 0.66 -7.84 -14.53
CA LEU A 27 0.89 -7.71 -15.96
C LEU A 27 -0.20 -8.40 -16.79
N LYS A 28 -0.73 -7.68 -17.79
CA LYS A 28 -1.63 -8.21 -18.81
C LYS A 28 -1.01 -8.08 -20.19
N ARG A 29 -1.46 -8.92 -21.12
CA ARG A 29 -1.06 -8.95 -22.53
C ARG A 29 -2.27 -8.82 -23.43
N LEU A 30 -2.26 -7.86 -24.34
CA LEU A 30 -3.25 -7.72 -25.41
C LEU A 30 -2.68 -8.30 -26.71
N ASP A 31 -3.35 -9.28 -27.31
CA ASP A 31 -3.11 -9.71 -28.69
C ASP A 31 -3.82 -8.72 -29.63
N LEU A 32 -3.05 -8.00 -30.44
CA LEU A 32 -3.56 -6.93 -31.30
C LEU A 32 -4.28 -7.43 -32.56
N ALA A 33 -4.09 -8.69 -32.93
CA ALA A 33 -4.78 -9.29 -34.08
C ALA A 33 -6.20 -9.74 -33.72
N SER A 34 -6.37 -10.28 -32.52
CA SER A 34 -7.65 -10.80 -32.02
C SER A 34 -8.40 -9.85 -31.09
N GLY A 35 -7.69 -8.93 -30.43
CA GLY A 35 -8.21 -8.10 -29.34
C GLY A 35 -8.31 -8.83 -28.00
N GLU A 36 -7.82 -10.08 -27.90
CA GLU A 36 -7.87 -10.88 -26.67
C GLU A 36 -6.91 -10.32 -25.61
N ILE A 37 -7.39 -10.21 -24.38
CA ILE A 37 -6.58 -9.85 -23.21
C ILE A 37 -6.32 -11.11 -22.40
N GLN A 38 -5.04 -11.42 -22.19
CA GLN A 38 -4.58 -12.47 -21.31
C GLN A 38 -3.97 -11.87 -20.03
N GLU A 39 -4.29 -12.48 -18.90
CA GLU A 39 -3.64 -12.20 -17.62
C GLU A 39 -2.36 -13.04 -17.54
N ILE A 40 -1.22 -12.37 -17.33
CA ILE A 40 0.09 -13.00 -17.30
C ILE A 40 0.43 -13.37 -15.86
N LEU A 41 0.46 -12.35 -15.01
CA LEU A 41 0.67 -12.45 -13.56
C LEU A 41 -0.23 -11.39 -12.94
N VAL A 42 -1.35 -11.82 -12.37
CA VAL A 42 -2.34 -10.93 -11.75
C VAL A 42 -2.83 -11.57 -10.47
N ASP A 43 -2.43 -11.00 -9.35
CA ASP A 43 -2.78 -11.44 -8.00
C ASP A 43 -2.56 -10.29 -6.99
N ASP A 44 -2.50 -10.62 -5.70
CA ASP A 44 -2.34 -9.69 -4.58
C ASP A 44 -0.89 -9.38 -4.21
N ASN A 45 0.09 -9.88 -4.97
CA ASN A 45 1.49 -9.52 -4.80
C ASN A 45 1.77 -8.10 -5.32
N VAL A 46 2.86 -7.49 -4.83
CA VAL A 46 3.36 -6.21 -5.35
C VAL A 46 4.44 -6.47 -6.38
N TYR A 47 4.18 -6.03 -7.61
CA TYR A 47 5.11 -6.14 -8.73
C TYR A 47 5.65 -4.78 -9.13
N ASP A 48 6.93 -4.71 -9.50
CA ASP A 48 7.56 -3.52 -10.07
C ASP A 48 8.65 -3.93 -11.09
N ASP A 49 9.29 -2.93 -11.72
CA ASP A 49 10.48 -3.08 -12.57
C ASP A 49 10.34 -4.12 -13.70
N TRP A 50 9.17 -4.18 -14.34
CA TRP A 50 8.92 -5.12 -15.44
C TRP A 50 9.92 -4.96 -16.59
N ARG A 51 10.51 -6.07 -17.03
CA ARG A 51 11.40 -6.16 -18.19
C ARG A 51 10.99 -7.34 -19.06
N VAL A 52 10.27 -7.05 -20.13
CA VAL A 52 9.83 -8.03 -21.12
C VAL A 52 10.86 -8.10 -22.26
N SER A 53 11.31 -9.30 -22.61
CA SER A 53 12.20 -9.53 -23.75
C SER A 53 11.54 -9.12 -25.08
N ALA A 54 12.36 -8.95 -26.12
CA ALA A 54 11.88 -8.42 -27.40
C ALA A 54 10.78 -9.28 -28.06
N ASP A 55 10.88 -10.59 -27.88
CA ASP A 55 9.94 -11.61 -28.33
C ASP A 55 8.83 -11.93 -27.30
N GLY A 56 8.87 -11.31 -26.11
CA GLY A 56 7.97 -11.61 -25.00
C GLY A 56 8.19 -12.98 -24.34
N GLY A 57 9.26 -13.69 -24.71
CA GLY A 57 9.53 -15.05 -24.22
C GLY A 57 10.18 -15.14 -22.85
N THR A 58 10.64 -14.02 -22.29
CA THR A 58 11.19 -13.94 -20.93
C THR A 58 10.79 -12.62 -20.30
N ILE A 59 10.32 -12.68 -19.05
CA ILE A 59 9.91 -11.51 -18.28
C ILE A 59 10.65 -11.54 -16.95
N VAL A 60 11.43 -10.50 -16.67
CA VAL A 60 12.08 -10.27 -15.38
C VAL A 60 11.36 -9.13 -14.67
N TYR A 61 11.16 -9.24 -13.36
CA TYR A 61 10.43 -8.26 -12.57
C TYR A 61 10.85 -8.36 -11.10
N THR A 62 10.53 -7.34 -10.30
CA THR A 62 10.60 -7.45 -8.84
C THR A 62 9.23 -7.81 -8.29
N MET A 63 9.21 -8.65 -7.25
CA MET A 63 7.97 -9.05 -6.60
C MET A 63 8.16 -9.19 -5.09
N SER A 64 7.17 -8.73 -4.33
CA SER A 64 6.97 -9.06 -2.92
C SER A 64 5.59 -9.65 -2.67
N ASP A 65 5.51 -10.59 -1.72
CA ASP A 65 4.28 -11.18 -1.20
C ASP A 65 3.59 -10.28 -0.17
N GLY A 66 3.55 -8.98 -0.48
CA GLY A 66 3.11 -7.92 0.42
C GLY A 66 4.12 -7.65 1.53
N ASP A 67 4.09 -8.45 2.57
CA ASP A 67 4.70 -8.16 3.88
C ASP A 67 6.24 -8.24 3.90
N ARG A 68 6.89 -8.67 2.80
CA ARG A 68 8.35 -8.84 2.70
C ARG A 68 8.99 -7.93 1.67
N PRO A 69 10.28 -7.59 1.80
CA PRO A 69 10.99 -6.87 0.76
C PRO A 69 10.99 -7.66 -0.55
N GLN A 70 11.01 -6.94 -1.67
CA GLN A 70 10.97 -7.55 -2.99
C GLN A 70 12.25 -8.32 -3.32
N ASP A 71 12.09 -9.35 -4.14
CA ASP A 71 13.18 -10.06 -4.83
C ASP A 71 13.00 -9.98 -6.33
N VAL A 72 14.05 -10.34 -7.07
CA VAL A 72 14.01 -10.44 -8.52
C VAL A 72 13.46 -11.82 -8.91
N TRP A 73 12.50 -11.83 -9.82
CA TRP A 73 11.86 -13.02 -10.35
C TRP A 73 11.95 -13.04 -11.88
N VAL A 74 11.81 -14.24 -12.44
CA VAL A 74 11.71 -14.46 -13.89
C VAL A 74 10.60 -15.45 -14.21
N THR A 75 9.90 -15.21 -15.32
CA THR A 75 8.98 -16.18 -15.93
C THR A 75 9.23 -16.29 -17.43
N GLY A 76 8.90 -17.45 -18.01
CA GLY A 76 9.08 -17.75 -19.44
C GLY A 76 7.88 -17.33 -20.30
N ALA A 77 7.90 -17.74 -21.57
CA ALA A 77 6.87 -17.47 -22.59
C ALA A 77 5.48 -18.03 -22.24
N ASP A 78 5.41 -19.15 -21.52
CA ASP A 78 4.14 -19.72 -21.06
C ASP A 78 3.63 -19.05 -19.77
N HIS A 79 4.47 -18.18 -19.20
CA HIS A 79 4.23 -17.39 -17.99
C HIS A 79 3.95 -18.24 -16.74
N SER A 80 4.19 -19.55 -16.83
CA SER A 80 3.92 -20.51 -15.77
C SER A 80 5.16 -20.71 -14.89
N ALA A 81 4.93 -21.04 -13.62
CA ALA A 81 5.97 -21.35 -12.64
C ALA A 81 7.11 -20.30 -12.55
N PRO A 82 6.82 -19.06 -12.10
CA PRO A 82 7.84 -18.07 -11.83
C PRO A 82 8.98 -18.60 -10.96
N THR A 83 10.21 -18.21 -11.29
CA THR A 83 11.42 -18.57 -10.55
C THR A 83 12.01 -17.35 -9.86
N ARG A 84 12.21 -17.44 -8.55
CA ARG A 84 12.94 -16.44 -7.76
C ARG A 84 14.43 -16.52 -8.10
N LEU A 85 15.01 -15.42 -8.55
CA LEU A 85 16.43 -15.34 -8.94
C LEU A 85 17.33 -14.90 -7.78
N THR A 86 16.79 -14.22 -6.79
CA THR A 86 17.53 -13.67 -5.66
C THR A 86 16.90 -14.02 -4.32
N GLU A 87 17.73 -14.05 -3.28
CA GLU A 87 17.28 -13.95 -1.90
C GLU A 87 18.05 -12.79 -1.28
N LEU A 88 17.54 -11.57 -1.46
CA LEU A 88 18.23 -10.34 -1.08
C LEU A 88 18.21 -10.11 0.44
N ASN A 89 17.23 -10.67 1.14
CA ASN A 89 17.00 -10.42 2.56
C ASN A 89 16.88 -11.70 3.41
N PRO A 90 17.84 -12.65 3.33
CA PRO A 90 17.77 -13.89 4.11
C PRO A 90 17.77 -13.63 5.62
N GLN A 91 18.30 -12.49 6.07
CA GLN A 91 18.30 -12.08 7.48
C GLN A 91 16.88 -11.86 8.06
N LEU A 92 15.86 -11.75 7.22
CA LEU A 92 14.47 -11.59 7.64
C LEU A 92 13.70 -12.91 7.73
N ALA A 93 14.32 -14.05 7.41
CA ALA A 93 13.64 -15.35 7.36
C ALA A 93 12.94 -15.72 8.68
N ASP A 94 13.59 -15.39 9.81
CA ASP A 94 13.08 -15.67 11.17
C ASP A 94 12.49 -14.43 11.86
N VAL A 95 12.29 -13.33 11.12
CA VAL A 95 11.70 -12.10 11.65
C VAL A 95 10.19 -12.14 11.44
N ALA A 96 9.43 -11.97 12.52
CA ALA A 96 7.99 -11.76 12.40
C ALA A 96 7.73 -10.38 11.79
N LEU A 97 7.08 -10.36 10.62
CA LEU A 97 6.68 -9.15 9.93
C LEU A 97 5.17 -8.94 10.09
N ALA A 98 4.75 -7.69 9.93
CA ALA A 98 3.35 -7.30 10.07
C ALA A 98 2.50 -7.98 9.01
N ARG A 99 1.39 -8.61 9.43
CA ARG A 99 0.29 -8.92 8.51
C ARG A 99 -0.43 -7.62 8.13
N THR A 100 -0.78 -7.48 6.86
CA THR A 100 -1.50 -6.30 6.36
C THR A 100 -2.98 -6.59 6.02
N GLU A 101 -3.81 -5.54 6.03
CA GLU A 101 -5.20 -5.55 5.54
C GLU A 101 -5.51 -4.27 4.77
N LEU A 102 -6.22 -4.38 3.64
CA LEU A 102 -6.84 -3.25 2.96
C LEU A 102 -8.13 -2.88 3.71
N VAL A 103 -8.09 -1.80 4.46
CA VAL A 103 -9.24 -1.29 5.21
C VAL A 103 -10.03 -0.36 4.32
N GLU A 104 -11.31 -0.65 4.16
CA GLU A 104 -12.30 0.25 3.58
C GLU A 104 -12.89 1.14 4.67
N TYR A 105 -13.07 2.43 4.39
CA TYR A 105 -13.78 3.37 5.28
C TYR A 105 -14.43 4.50 4.47
N LEU A 106 -15.30 5.27 5.11
CA LEU A 106 -15.96 6.43 4.51
C LEU A 106 -15.34 7.73 5.01
N ASP A 107 -15.11 8.70 4.12
CA ASP A 107 -14.89 10.08 4.53
C ASP A 107 -16.21 10.72 5.06
N VAL A 108 -16.13 11.96 5.57
CA VAL A 108 -17.32 12.66 6.10
C VAL A 108 -18.41 12.94 5.04
N ASP A 109 -18.06 12.92 3.76
CA ASP A 109 -19.00 13.14 2.65
C ASP A 109 -19.62 11.80 2.16
N GLY A 110 -19.20 10.67 2.73
CA GLY A 110 -19.68 9.34 2.40
C GLY A 110 -18.98 8.69 1.21
N ASN A 111 -17.82 9.22 0.78
CA ASN A 111 -17.02 8.56 -0.26
C ASN A 111 -16.25 7.39 0.32
N THR A 112 -16.27 6.25 -0.38
CA THR A 112 -15.40 5.11 -0.05
C THR A 112 -13.94 5.44 -0.33
N LEU A 113 -13.12 5.28 0.70
CA LEU A 113 -11.67 5.36 0.68
C LEU A 113 -11.07 4.07 1.22
N TYR A 114 -9.77 3.89 0.96
CA TYR A 114 -9.03 2.72 1.41
C TYR A 114 -7.79 3.14 2.19
N GLY A 115 -7.29 2.24 3.03
CA GLY A 115 -6.02 2.40 3.72
C GLY A 115 -5.41 1.06 4.06
N ILE A 116 -4.16 1.07 4.49
CA ILE A 116 -3.44 -0.16 4.83
C ILE A 116 -3.28 -0.22 6.35
N LEU A 117 -3.86 -1.26 6.94
CA LEU A 117 -3.71 -1.59 8.35
C LEU A 117 -2.62 -2.65 8.51
N TYR A 118 -1.66 -2.37 9.38
CA TYR A 118 -0.58 -3.26 9.75
C TYR A 118 -0.84 -3.76 11.16
N TYR A 119 -0.96 -5.07 11.31
CA TYR A 119 -1.28 -5.73 12.57
C TYR A 119 -0.05 -5.88 13.48
N PRO A 120 -0.20 -5.74 14.81
CA PRO A 120 0.79 -6.23 15.77
C PRO A 120 1.20 -7.67 15.46
N VAL A 121 2.51 -7.96 15.56
CA VAL A 121 3.04 -9.31 15.26
C VAL A 121 2.48 -10.41 16.18
N ASP A 122 1.98 -10.03 17.36
CA ASP A 122 1.38 -10.86 18.39
C ASP A 122 -0.11 -10.54 18.62
N TYR A 123 -0.81 -10.12 17.57
CA TYR A 123 -2.22 -9.73 17.64
C TYR A 123 -3.14 -10.82 18.23
N GLU A 124 -3.95 -10.43 19.21
CA GLU A 124 -5.00 -11.21 19.84
C GLU A 124 -6.34 -10.48 19.71
N ALA A 125 -7.34 -11.10 19.08
CA ALA A 125 -8.62 -10.48 18.79
C ALA A 125 -9.43 -10.03 20.03
N SER A 126 -9.10 -10.51 21.22
CA SER A 126 -9.77 -10.14 22.47
C SER A 126 -9.22 -8.86 23.13
N ARG A 127 -8.24 -8.18 22.52
CA ARG A 127 -7.60 -6.99 23.05
C ARG A 127 -7.72 -5.82 22.08
N THR A 128 -7.75 -4.61 22.63
CA THR A 128 -7.51 -3.38 21.88
C THR A 128 -6.03 -3.01 21.99
N TYR A 129 -5.53 -2.33 20.96
CA TYR A 129 -4.12 -1.95 20.86
C TYR A 129 -3.97 -0.46 20.56
N PRO A 130 -2.80 0.14 20.86
CA PRO A 130 -2.46 1.48 20.38
C PRO A 130 -2.42 1.51 18.86
N LEU A 131 -2.63 2.68 18.29
CA LEU A 131 -2.55 2.92 16.85
C LEU A 131 -1.55 4.03 16.56
N VAL A 132 -0.71 3.84 15.54
CA VAL A 132 0.08 4.91 14.93
C VAL A 132 -0.36 5.09 13.49
N VAL A 133 -0.79 6.32 13.17
CA VAL A 133 -1.23 6.70 11.83
C VAL A 133 -0.09 7.39 11.09
N GLU A 134 0.34 6.86 9.94
CA GLU A 134 1.26 7.52 9.02
C GLU A 134 0.47 8.17 7.89
N ILE A 135 0.61 9.49 7.75
CA ILE A 135 -0.18 10.28 6.81
C ILE A 135 0.71 10.76 5.67
N TYR A 136 0.22 10.61 4.45
CA TYR A 136 0.76 11.31 3.28
C TYR A 136 -0.39 11.58 2.30
N GLU A 137 -0.53 10.81 1.22
CA GLU A 137 -1.51 11.06 0.16
C GLU A 137 -2.41 9.83 -0.01
N GLU A 138 -2.04 8.93 -0.91
CA GLU A 138 -2.74 7.70 -1.20
C GLU A 138 -1.85 6.49 -0.89
N PHE A 139 -2.42 5.47 -0.27
CA PHE A 139 -1.76 4.25 0.13
C PHE A 139 -2.63 3.05 -0.21
N PHE A 140 -2.17 2.26 -1.17
CA PHE A 140 -2.92 1.12 -1.65
C PHE A 140 -2.10 -0.16 -1.76
N ASP A 141 -0.78 -0.07 -1.64
CA ASP A 141 0.14 -1.17 -1.90
C ASP A 141 0.53 -1.86 -0.59
N ASN A 142 0.20 -3.15 -0.46
CA ASN A 142 0.54 -4.01 0.69
C ASN A 142 2.03 -4.34 0.81
N GLY A 143 2.92 -3.62 0.13
CA GLY A 143 4.36 -3.88 0.13
C GLY A 143 5.03 -3.68 1.48
N TYR A 144 6.25 -4.19 1.62
CA TYR A 144 7.06 -4.03 2.82
C TYR A 144 7.25 -2.56 3.20
N ASN A 145 6.95 -2.25 4.46
CA ASN A 145 7.16 -0.93 5.02
C ASN A 145 7.97 -1.06 6.32
N GLU A 146 9.17 -0.50 6.33
CA GLU A 146 10.10 -0.59 7.46
C GLU A 146 9.55 0.09 8.73
N ASN A 147 8.94 1.27 8.59
CA ASN A 147 8.39 2.01 9.71
C ASN A 147 7.22 1.25 10.34
N MET A 148 6.31 0.73 9.53
CA MET A 148 5.17 -0.04 10.02
C MET A 148 5.59 -1.37 10.66
N ASN A 149 6.63 -2.03 10.14
CA ASN A 149 7.19 -3.21 10.80
C ASN A 149 7.81 -2.87 12.17
N LEU A 150 8.46 -1.70 12.31
CA LEU A 150 8.96 -1.26 13.62
C LEU A 150 7.82 -0.94 14.60
N ILE A 151 6.76 -0.27 14.15
CA ILE A 151 5.57 0.04 14.95
C ILE A 151 4.89 -1.24 15.44
N THR A 152 4.63 -2.18 14.52
CA THR A 152 3.94 -3.44 14.84
C THR A 152 4.76 -4.38 15.70
N ALA A 153 6.09 -4.34 15.61
CA ALA A 153 6.99 -5.03 16.53
C ALA A 153 6.92 -4.48 17.97
N GLN A 154 6.43 -3.25 18.19
CA GLN A 154 6.14 -2.72 19.53
C GLN A 154 4.76 -3.14 20.05
N GLY A 155 4.02 -3.96 19.30
CA GLY A 155 2.68 -4.40 19.67
C GLY A 155 1.60 -3.34 19.37
N TRP A 156 1.81 -2.45 18.39
CA TRP A 156 0.84 -1.40 18.01
C TRP A 156 0.32 -1.63 16.60
N PHE A 157 -0.90 -1.21 16.32
CA PHE A 157 -1.35 -1.11 14.92
C PHE A 157 -0.62 0.03 14.22
N GLY A 158 -0.33 -0.17 12.94
CA GLY A 158 0.03 0.90 12.00
C GLY A 158 -1.11 1.13 11.02
N LEU A 159 -1.49 2.39 10.74
CA LEU A 159 -2.47 2.72 9.70
C LEU A 159 -1.88 3.73 8.73
N ARG A 160 -2.03 3.42 7.44
CA ARG A 160 -1.72 4.33 6.32
C ARG A 160 -3.02 4.63 5.57
N PRO A 161 -3.79 5.64 5.97
CA PRO A 161 -5.08 5.96 5.37
C PRO A 161 -4.89 6.76 4.08
N SER A 162 -5.57 6.39 2.99
CA SER A 162 -5.58 7.19 1.77
C SER A 162 -6.54 8.36 1.87
N VAL A 163 -6.19 9.47 1.24
CA VAL A 163 -7.10 10.58 1.08
C VAL A 163 -7.29 10.89 -0.39
N ARG A 164 -8.49 11.36 -0.75
CA ARG A 164 -8.75 11.90 -2.08
C ARG A 164 -8.59 13.40 -2.03
N PHE A 165 -7.55 13.92 -2.65
CA PHE A 165 -7.38 15.37 -2.72
C PHE A 165 -8.37 16.03 -3.65
N GLU A 166 -8.82 17.19 -3.21
CA GLU A 166 -9.50 18.17 -4.04
C GLU A 166 -8.52 19.30 -4.37
N GLU A 167 -8.47 19.70 -5.63
CA GLU A 167 -7.58 20.75 -6.09
C GLU A 167 -7.86 22.05 -5.32
N GLY A 168 -6.83 22.59 -4.66
CA GLY A 168 -6.95 23.78 -3.82
C GLY A 168 -7.38 23.54 -2.38
N TYR A 169 -7.84 22.32 -2.02
CA TYR A 169 -8.33 21.98 -0.68
C TYR A 169 -7.66 20.74 -0.07
N PRO A 170 -6.33 20.63 -0.09
CA PRO A 170 -5.64 19.44 0.40
C PRO A 170 -5.83 19.21 1.91
N GLY A 171 -5.91 20.30 2.68
CA GLY A 171 -6.14 20.22 4.12
C GLY A 171 -7.49 19.57 4.48
N GLU A 172 -8.52 19.91 3.71
CA GLU A 172 -9.86 19.38 3.91
C GLU A 172 -9.91 17.88 3.68
N ALA A 173 -9.23 17.36 2.65
CA ALA A 173 -9.16 15.93 2.37
C ALA A 173 -8.70 15.10 3.59
N TRP A 174 -7.65 15.53 4.31
CA TRP A 174 -7.22 14.82 5.53
C TRP A 174 -8.19 14.96 6.68
N LEU A 175 -8.79 16.13 6.89
CA LEU A 175 -9.77 16.35 7.95
C LEU A 175 -11.02 15.48 7.75
N LYS A 176 -11.43 15.29 6.50
CA LYS A 176 -12.57 14.47 6.12
C LYS A 176 -12.31 12.97 6.25
N ALA A 177 -11.08 12.52 5.98
CA ALA A 177 -10.78 11.10 5.84
C ALA A 177 -10.11 10.49 7.08
N VAL A 178 -9.05 11.12 7.59
CA VAL A 178 -8.15 10.48 8.57
C VAL A 178 -8.84 10.15 9.90
N PRO A 179 -9.60 11.08 10.54
CA PRO A 179 -10.31 10.75 11.77
C PRO A 179 -11.34 9.62 11.59
N ASN A 180 -11.97 9.53 10.41
CA ASN A 180 -12.93 8.45 10.11
C ASN A 180 -12.23 7.11 9.90
N ALA A 181 -11.08 7.08 9.25
CA ALA A 181 -10.27 5.86 9.15
C ALA A 181 -9.89 5.31 10.54
N VAL A 182 -9.58 6.21 11.50
CA VAL A 182 -9.32 5.83 12.89
C VAL A 182 -10.60 5.35 13.60
N ASN A 183 -11.73 6.03 13.38
CA ASN A 183 -13.03 5.63 13.93
C ASN A 183 -13.42 4.22 13.51
N GLU A 184 -13.27 3.88 12.23
CA GLU A 184 -13.56 2.55 11.70
C GLU A 184 -12.84 1.46 12.52
N LEU A 185 -11.56 1.65 12.82
CA LEU A 185 -10.79 0.67 13.61
C LEU A 185 -11.20 0.60 15.09
N ILE A 186 -11.66 1.73 15.65
CA ILE A 186 -12.20 1.77 17.02
C ILE A 186 -13.55 1.08 17.08
N GLU A 187 -14.43 1.32 16.10
CA GLU A 187 -15.75 0.69 15.99
C GLU A 187 -15.65 -0.82 15.79
N ARG A 188 -14.63 -1.28 15.05
CA ARG A 188 -14.27 -2.70 14.93
C ARG A 188 -13.69 -3.31 16.22
N GLY A 189 -13.45 -2.50 17.26
CA GLY A 189 -12.90 -2.94 18.53
C GLY A 189 -11.41 -3.32 18.47
N LEU A 190 -10.66 -2.80 17.49
CA LEU A 190 -9.24 -3.10 17.32
C LEU A 190 -8.35 -2.12 18.09
N VAL A 191 -8.76 -0.85 18.16
CA VAL A 191 -7.92 0.25 18.63
C VAL A 191 -8.46 0.85 19.93
N ASP A 192 -7.55 1.14 20.86
CA ASP A 192 -7.84 1.92 22.06
C ASP A 192 -7.98 3.41 21.68
N PRO A 193 -9.17 4.03 21.86
CA PRO A 193 -9.42 5.40 21.44
C PRO A 193 -8.53 6.44 22.13
N ASP A 194 -8.01 6.13 23.33
CA ASP A 194 -7.16 7.05 24.09
C ASP A 194 -5.66 6.91 23.72
N ARG A 195 -5.32 5.97 22.83
CA ARG A 195 -3.93 5.62 22.48
C ARG A 195 -3.69 5.67 20.97
N VAL A 196 -4.10 6.77 20.34
CA VAL A 196 -3.87 7.03 18.92
C VAL A 196 -2.79 8.10 18.73
N GLY A 197 -1.70 7.74 18.06
CA GLY A 197 -0.65 8.65 17.61
C GLY A 197 -0.73 8.92 16.11
N VAL A 198 -0.20 10.06 15.66
CA VAL A 198 -0.12 10.43 14.24
C VAL A 198 1.25 10.96 13.86
N TYR A 199 1.74 10.62 12.68
CA TYR A 199 2.91 11.26 12.12
C TYR A 199 2.84 11.35 10.60
N GLY A 200 3.71 12.17 10.03
CA GLY A 200 3.91 12.24 8.59
C GLY A 200 5.18 13.01 8.24
N GLN A 201 5.73 12.68 7.08
CA GLN A 201 6.91 13.34 6.53
C GLN A 201 6.53 14.32 5.41
N SER A 202 7.25 15.43 5.27
CA SER A 202 7.04 16.39 4.18
C SER A 202 5.59 16.91 4.15
N TYR A 203 4.81 16.61 3.11
CA TYR A 203 3.41 16.99 3.04
C TYR A 203 2.56 16.35 4.14
N GLY A 204 2.89 15.12 4.53
CA GLY A 204 2.32 14.46 5.70
C GLY A 204 2.63 15.16 7.03
N GLY A 205 3.76 15.85 7.13
CA GLY A 205 4.09 16.64 8.32
C GLY A 205 3.24 17.91 8.42
N TYR A 206 2.92 18.53 7.27
CA TYR A 206 1.90 19.58 7.20
C TYR A 206 0.52 19.04 7.62
N ALA A 207 0.10 17.89 7.08
CA ALA A 207 -1.15 17.23 7.44
C ALA A 207 -1.24 16.89 8.94
N THR A 208 -0.14 16.40 9.52
CA THR A 208 -0.03 16.10 10.95
C THR A 208 -0.31 17.34 11.79
N ASN A 209 0.35 18.46 11.46
CA ASN A 209 0.12 19.72 12.17
C ASN A 209 -1.29 20.24 11.98
N LEU A 210 -1.86 20.13 10.77
CA LEU A 210 -3.23 20.52 10.51
C LEU A 210 -4.17 19.73 11.42
N LEU A 211 -4.09 18.40 11.40
CA LEU A 211 -5.00 17.52 12.14
C LEU A 211 -5.01 17.83 13.64
N ILE A 212 -3.84 17.96 14.28
CA ILE A 212 -3.79 18.25 15.72
C ILE A 212 -4.29 19.64 16.11
N THR A 213 -4.47 20.56 15.14
CA THR A 213 -5.10 21.88 15.40
C THR A 213 -6.60 21.90 15.15
N GLN A 214 -7.13 20.87 14.49
CA GLN A 214 -8.53 20.79 14.06
C GLN A 214 -9.31 19.66 14.75
N THR A 215 -8.62 18.75 15.44
CA THR A 215 -9.25 17.66 16.19
C THR A 215 -8.41 17.26 17.40
N ASP A 216 -9.09 16.80 18.46
CA ASP A 216 -8.47 16.23 19.67
C ASP A 216 -8.26 14.70 19.57
N ARG A 217 -8.37 14.10 18.38
CA ARG A 217 -8.29 12.65 18.17
C ARG A 217 -6.94 12.03 18.61
N PHE A 218 -5.85 12.78 18.53
CA PHE A 218 -4.51 12.22 18.62
C PHE A 218 -3.87 12.54 19.97
N ALA A 219 -3.52 11.49 20.72
CA ALA A 219 -2.83 11.59 22.00
C ALA A 219 -1.35 11.97 21.85
N ALA A 220 -0.76 11.72 20.69
CA ALA A 220 0.62 12.10 20.35
C ALA A 220 0.75 12.43 18.86
N ALA A 221 1.68 13.31 18.51
CA ALA A 221 1.96 13.66 17.13
C ALA A 221 3.44 13.91 16.85
N ALA A 222 3.90 13.55 15.65
CA ALA A 222 5.26 13.83 15.19
C ALA A 222 5.26 14.41 13.76
N ASN A 223 5.78 15.63 13.62
CA ASN A 223 6.03 16.24 12.33
C ASN A 223 7.47 15.95 11.89
N VAL A 224 7.63 15.32 10.72
CA VAL A 224 8.94 15.05 10.12
C VAL A 224 9.14 15.93 8.89
N SER A 225 9.94 17.00 9.02
CA SER A 225 10.27 17.90 7.89
C SER A 225 9.05 18.50 7.18
N GLY A 226 7.94 18.66 7.87
CA GLY A 226 6.71 19.21 7.33
C GLY A 226 6.72 20.73 7.28
N LYS A 227 6.08 21.28 6.26
CA LYS A 227 5.90 22.73 6.13
C LYS A 227 4.91 23.21 7.19
N VAL A 228 5.31 24.24 7.95
CA VAL A 228 4.52 24.80 9.06
C VAL A 228 4.09 26.26 8.83
N ASN A 229 4.59 26.87 7.75
CA ASN A 229 4.25 28.23 7.32
C ASN A 229 4.37 28.26 5.79
N ILE A 230 3.26 28.51 5.09
CA ILE A 230 3.19 28.52 3.62
C ILE A 230 2.69 29.88 3.11
#